data_AF-A0A495W0L9-F1
#
_entry.id   AF-A0A495W0L9-F1
#
_cell.length_a   1.000
_cell.length_b   1.000
_cell.length_c   1.000
_cell.angle_alpha   90.00
_cell.angle_beta   90.00
_cell.angle_gamma   90.00
#
_symmetry.space_group_name_H-M   'P 1'
#
loop_
_entity.id
_entity.type
_entity.pdbx_description
1 polymer ?
#
loop_
_entity_poly.entity_id
_entity_poly.type
_entity_poly.pdbx_seq_one_letter_code
_entity_poly.pdbx_strand_id
1 'polypeptide(L)'
;MDPRFRMVTSTESVTFPHELSKGYSVKSFGLFGRLGVALVATILSMTAWSSAATAATGSAATGTGSGLAALSTFELRNGMNNKCLDVLGFNNDNGARVVLWDCWGGANQKWYWDNGNIRSLLNHKCLEILRFDNNNGAWVGMWDCWGGANQKWYQFGDTLRSSFNHKCLELLSFNNDNGAQAGVWDCWGGANQRWTS
;
A
#
# COMPACT_ATOMS: atom_id res chain seq x y z
N MET A 1 7.79 -61.90 -11.52
CA MET A 1 6.45 -62.37 -11.10
C MET A 1 6.32 -62.12 -9.60
N ASP A 2 5.59 -61.09 -9.20
CA ASP A 2 4.75 -61.01 -7.97
C ASP A 2 3.90 -59.72 -8.11
N PRO A 3 2.55 -59.80 -8.08
CA PRO A 3 1.67 -58.67 -8.39
C PRO A 3 1.08 -58.05 -7.12
N ARG A 4 1.01 -56.70 -7.07
CA ARG A 4 -0.09 -55.93 -6.45
C ARG A 4 0.13 -54.42 -6.61
N PHE A 5 -0.14 -53.96 -7.82
CA PHE A 5 -0.48 -52.57 -8.10
C PHE A 5 -1.94 -52.38 -7.64
N ARG A 6 -2.22 -51.47 -6.71
CA ARG A 6 -3.58 -50.96 -6.48
C ARG A 6 -3.64 -49.51 -6.92
N MET A 7 -4.30 -49.29 -8.05
CA MET A 7 -4.81 -47.99 -8.47
C MET A 7 -5.79 -47.47 -7.42
N VAL A 8 -5.54 -46.27 -6.90
CA VAL A 8 -6.54 -45.47 -6.18
C VAL A 8 -6.97 -44.38 -7.15
N THR A 9 -8.10 -44.57 -7.80
CA THR A 9 -8.83 -43.52 -8.51
C THR A 9 -10.10 -43.23 -7.71
N SER A 10 -10.08 -42.18 -6.91
CA SER A 10 -11.30 -41.58 -6.36
C SER A 10 -11.25 -40.08 -6.58
N THR A 11 -11.79 -39.65 -7.71
CA THR A 11 -12.29 -38.29 -7.91
C THR A 11 -13.47 -38.10 -6.95
N GLU A 12 -13.23 -37.46 -5.81
CA GLU A 12 -14.30 -36.92 -4.99
C GLU A 12 -14.61 -35.49 -5.46
N SER A 13 -15.74 -35.35 -6.14
CA SER A 13 -16.36 -34.07 -6.48
C SER A 13 -16.94 -33.44 -5.21
N VAL A 14 -16.38 -32.31 -4.80
CA VAL A 14 -16.95 -31.48 -3.73
C VAL A 14 -18.13 -30.70 -4.28
N THR A 15 -19.34 -31.11 -3.90
CA THR A 15 -20.59 -30.40 -4.20
C THR A 15 -20.79 -29.30 -3.14
N PHE A 16 -20.79 -28.03 -3.56
CA PHE A 16 -21.17 -26.90 -2.71
C PHE A 16 -22.69 -26.70 -2.76
N PRO A 17 -23.41 -26.60 -1.62
CA PRO A 17 -24.81 -26.22 -1.62
C PRO A 17 -24.96 -24.73 -1.93
N HIS A 18 -25.70 -24.42 -3.00
CA HIS A 18 -26.26 -23.12 -3.32
C HIS A 18 -27.48 -22.83 -2.42
N GLU A 19 -27.46 -21.71 -1.68
CA GLU A 19 -28.61 -20.99 -1.08
C GLU A 19 -27.99 -19.86 -0.21
N LEU A 20 -28.38 -18.58 -0.20
CA LEU A 20 -29.58 -17.85 -0.60
C LEU A 20 -29.20 -16.38 -0.89
N SER A 21 -29.74 -15.82 -1.98
CA SER A 21 -29.79 -14.39 -2.21
C SER A 21 -30.78 -13.73 -1.24
N LYS A 22 -30.32 -12.88 -0.32
CA LYS A 22 -31.20 -11.95 0.41
C LYS A 22 -31.23 -10.62 -0.34
N GLY A 23 -32.35 -10.38 -1.02
CA GLY A 23 -32.67 -9.12 -1.69
C GLY A 23 -32.88 -8.00 -0.67
N TYR A 24 -32.22 -6.88 -0.91
CA TYR A 24 -32.47 -5.63 -0.21
C TYR A 24 -33.67 -4.94 -0.87
N SER A 25 -34.77 -4.79 -0.10
CA SER A 25 -35.95 -4.01 -0.50
C SER A 25 -35.71 -2.54 -0.18
N VAL A 26 -35.56 -1.72 -1.22
CA VAL A 26 -35.60 -0.25 -1.10
C VAL A 26 -37.06 0.22 -1.10
N LYS A 27 -37.53 0.69 0.06
CA LYS A 27 -38.83 1.35 0.18
C LYS A 27 -38.70 2.80 -0.26
N SER A 28 -39.21 3.11 -1.44
CA SER A 28 -39.49 4.47 -1.89
C SER A 28 -40.67 5.03 -1.11
N PHE A 29 -40.50 6.21 -0.51
CA PHE A 29 -41.59 6.96 0.13
C PHE A 29 -41.74 8.33 -0.53
N GLY A 30 -42.81 8.42 -1.34
CA GLY A 30 -43.81 9.48 -1.33
C GLY A 30 -43.37 10.95 -1.38
N LEU A 31 -43.52 11.55 -2.56
CA LEU A 31 -43.65 12.99 -2.76
C LEU A 31 -45.14 13.35 -2.88
N PHE A 32 -45.73 14.06 -1.91
CA PHE A 32 -46.94 14.87 -2.10
C PHE A 32 -47.02 15.97 -1.04
N GLY A 33 -47.24 17.21 -1.48
CA GLY A 33 -47.54 18.34 -0.59
C GLY A 33 -47.44 19.69 -1.30
N ARG A 34 -48.57 20.15 -1.83
CA ARG A 34 -48.75 21.33 -2.68
C ARG A 34 -49.15 22.57 -1.85
N LEU A 35 -48.82 23.74 -2.42
CA LEU A 35 -49.43 25.08 -2.27
C LEU A 35 -49.34 25.81 -0.92
N GLY A 36 -48.77 27.01 -0.98
CA GLY A 36 -48.88 28.05 0.03
C GLY A 36 -48.20 29.34 -0.41
N VAL A 37 -48.85 30.10 -1.29
CA VAL A 37 -48.48 31.49 -1.64
C VAL A 37 -48.85 32.39 -0.48
N ALA A 38 -47.92 33.21 0.02
CA ALA A 38 -48.23 34.45 0.70
C ALA A 38 -47.09 35.45 0.50
N LEU A 39 -47.42 36.50 -0.24
CA LEU A 39 -46.59 37.63 -0.62
C LEU A 39 -46.73 38.69 0.47
N VAL A 40 -45.63 39.05 1.14
CA VAL A 40 -45.54 40.31 1.92
C VAL A 40 -44.16 40.89 1.68
N ALA A 41 -44.06 41.80 0.71
CA ALA A 41 -42.89 42.65 0.52
C ALA A 41 -43.08 43.91 1.37
N THR A 42 -42.41 43.98 2.52
CA THR A 42 -42.24 45.24 3.26
C THR A 42 -40.88 45.83 2.90
N ILE A 43 -40.93 47.02 2.30
CA ILE A 43 -39.77 47.86 2.02
C ILE A 43 -39.37 48.51 3.34
N LEU A 44 -38.17 48.21 3.84
CA LEU A 44 -37.52 48.98 4.91
C LEU A 44 -36.15 49.47 4.43
N SER A 45 -36.12 50.79 4.20
CA SER A 45 -35.02 51.72 4.45
C SER A 45 -33.57 51.25 4.22
N MET A 46 -32.95 51.88 3.22
CA MET A 46 -31.52 51.98 3.03
C MET A 46 -30.78 52.42 4.30
N THR A 47 -29.76 51.66 4.70
CA THR A 47 -28.53 52.20 5.26
C THR A 47 -27.36 51.45 4.63
N ALA A 48 -26.71 52.10 3.66
CA ALA A 48 -25.41 51.64 3.19
C ALA A 48 -24.40 51.84 4.33
N TRP A 49 -23.99 50.76 4.98
CA TRP A 49 -22.78 50.78 5.79
C TRP A 49 -21.58 50.62 4.88
N SER A 50 -20.87 51.72 4.66
CA SER A 50 -19.55 51.76 4.08
C SER A 50 -18.61 50.88 4.90
N SER A 51 -18.27 49.70 4.38
CA SER A 51 -17.17 48.91 4.93
C SER A 51 -15.88 49.53 4.42
N ALA A 52 -15.18 50.28 5.28
CA ALA A 52 -13.81 50.69 5.00
C ALA A 52 -12.96 49.42 4.85
N ALA A 53 -12.47 49.15 3.63
CA ALA A 53 -11.49 48.11 3.41
C ALA A 53 -10.17 48.57 4.04
N THR A 54 -9.88 48.08 5.25
CA THR A 54 -8.54 48.18 5.82
C THR A 54 -7.61 47.33 4.95
N ALA A 55 -6.70 48.00 4.24
CA ALA A 55 -5.62 47.34 3.54
C ALA A 55 -4.78 46.57 4.58
N ALA A 56 -4.85 45.24 4.55
CA ALA A 56 -3.92 44.40 5.28
C ALA A 56 -2.54 44.63 4.67
N THR A 57 -1.66 45.31 5.40
CA THR A 57 -0.24 45.31 5.11
C THR A 57 0.24 43.87 5.20
N GLY A 58 0.50 43.26 4.04
CA GLY A 58 1.12 41.95 3.96
C GLY A 58 2.53 42.02 4.55
N SER A 59 2.68 41.54 5.78
CA SER A 59 4.01 41.19 6.30
C SER A 59 4.55 40.09 5.42
N ALA A 60 5.56 40.41 4.62
CA ALA A 60 6.39 39.42 3.95
C ALA A 60 7.03 38.55 5.04
N ALA A 61 6.45 37.37 5.27
CA ALA A 61 7.13 36.33 6.01
C ALA A 61 8.37 35.96 5.20
N THR A 62 9.53 36.45 5.65
CA THR A 62 10.81 35.85 5.32
C THR A 62 10.78 34.45 5.92
N GLY A 63 10.23 33.51 5.14
CA GLY A 63 10.37 32.10 5.40
C GLY A 63 11.85 31.77 5.31
N THR A 64 12.53 31.74 6.45
CA THR A 64 13.68 30.88 6.62
C THR A 64 13.16 29.47 6.37
N GLY A 65 13.23 29.04 5.12
CA GLY A 65 13.13 27.64 4.77
C GLY A 65 14.24 26.94 5.54
N SER A 66 13.92 26.44 6.73
CA SER A 66 14.66 25.36 7.35
C SER A 66 14.75 24.31 6.27
N GLY A 67 15.95 24.16 5.70
CA GLY A 67 16.23 23.17 4.68
C GLY A 67 15.96 21.80 5.30
N LEU A 68 14.74 21.31 5.12
CA LEU A 68 14.45 19.90 5.22
C LEU A 68 15.33 19.27 4.16
N ALA A 69 16.40 18.60 4.59
CA ALA A 69 17.15 17.74 3.70
C ALA A 69 16.12 16.86 2.99
N ALA A 70 15.99 17.03 1.66
CA ALA A 70 15.11 16.19 0.88
C ALA A 70 15.48 14.74 1.17
N LEU A 71 14.52 13.93 1.61
CA LEU A 71 14.76 12.51 1.85
C LEU A 71 15.37 11.92 0.59
N SER A 72 16.53 11.30 0.72
CA SER A 72 17.12 10.55 -0.39
C SER A 72 16.21 9.35 -0.66
N THR A 73 15.50 9.40 -1.79
CA THR A 73 14.58 8.33 -2.22
C THR A 73 15.23 7.50 -3.31
N PHE A 74 14.88 6.23 -3.36
CA PHE A 74 15.40 5.26 -4.32
C PHE A 74 14.30 4.30 -4.79
N GLU A 75 14.56 3.62 -5.90
CA GLU A 75 13.76 2.48 -6.35
C GLU A 75 14.51 1.20 -6.00
N LEU A 76 13.84 0.18 -5.47
CA LEU A 76 14.48 -1.13 -5.25
C LEU A 76 14.26 -2.02 -6.47
N ARG A 77 15.29 -2.15 -7.31
CA ARG A 77 15.26 -2.96 -8.54
C ARG A 77 15.81 -4.35 -8.29
N ASN A 78 15.02 -5.37 -8.64
CA ASN A 78 15.40 -6.76 -8.44
C ASN A 78 16.43 -7.21 -9.49
N GLY A 79 17.47 -7.92 -9.04
CA GLY A 79 18.58 -8.36 -9.89
C GLY A 79 18.23 -9.46 -10.90
N MET A 80 17.09 -10.15 -10.76
CA MET A 80 16.65 -11.17 -11.71
C MET A 80 15.97 -10.57 -12.95
N ASN A 81 15.11 -9.57 -12.76
CA ASN A 81 14.20 -9.10 -13.82
C ASN A 81 14.18 -7.58 -14.00
N ASN A 82 14.97 -6.82 -13.24
CA ASN A 82 15.04 -5.35 -13.27
C ASN A 82 13.70 -4.64 -12.97
N LYS A 83 12.72 -5.34 -12.40
CA LYS A 83 11.46 -4.74 -11.94
C LYS A 83 11.63 -4.10 -10.57
N CYS A 84 10.79 -3.10 -10.29
CA CYS A 84 10.83 -2.31 -9.07
C CYS A 84 9.91 -2.91 -8.00
N LEU A 85 10.36 -2.83 -6.74
CA LEU A 85 9.52 -3.09 -5.57
C LEU A 85 8.40 -2.04 -5.50
N ASP A 86 7.16 -2.51 -5.48
CA ASP A 86 5.97 -1.70 -5.74
C ASP A 86 4.87 -1.98 -4.71
N VAL A 87 4.23 -0.95 -4.17
CA VAL A 87 2.98 -1.08 -3.40
C VAL A 87 1.81 -1.22 -4.38
N LEU A 88 1.29 -2.45 -4.50
CA LEU A 88 0.32 -2.82 -5.53
C LEU A 88 -0.91 -1.90 -5.52
N GLY A 89 -1.17 -1.29 -6.68
CA GLY A 89 -2.37 -0.48 -6.90
C GLY A 89 -2.45 0.76 -6.01
N PHE A 90 -1.32 1.28 -5.52
CA PHE A 90 -1.26 2.42 -4.59
C PHE A 90 -2.09 2.20 -3.32
N ASN A 91 -2.28 0.95 -2.92
CA ASN A 91 -3.11 0.63 -1.77
C ASN A 91 -2.48 1.20 -0.49
N ASN A 92 -3.27 1.99 0.25
CA ASN A 92 -2.86 2.67 1.47
C ASN A 92 -3.24 1.92 2.77
N ASP A 93 -3.82 0.73 2.66
CA ASP A 93 -4.25 -0.05 3.81
C ASP A 93 -3.07 -0.81 4.45
N ASN A 94 -3.19 -1.08 5.76
CA ASN A 94 -2.28 -2.01 6.43
C ASN A 94 -2.45 -3.42 5.85
N GLY A 95 -1.33 -4.06 5.54
CA GLY A 95 -1.29 -5.33 4.82
C GLY A 95 -1.34 -5.18 3.30
N ALA A 96 -1.27 -3.96 2.74
CA ALA A 96 -1.15 -3.76 1.31
C ALA A 96 0.02 -4.58 0.76
N ARG A 97 -0.24 -5.28 -0.35
CA ARG A 97 0.73 -6.19 -0.97
C ARG A 97 1.88 -5.39 -1.56
N VAL A 98 3.10 -5.82 -1.25
CA VAL A 98 4.29 -5.37 -1.94
C VAL A 98 4.67 -6.41 -2.99
N VAL A 99 4.85 -5.96 -4.22
CA VAL A 99 5.05 -6.78 -5.41
C VAL A 99 6.24 -6.29 -6.21
N LEU A 100 6.56 -6.97 -7.30
CA LEU A 100 7.41 -6.43 -8.36
C LEU A 100 6.56 -5.98 -9.53
N TRP A 101 6.90 -4.83 -10.07
CA TRP A 101 6.25 -4.24 -11.22
C TRP A 101 7.27 -3.54 -12.12
N ASP A 102 6.98 -3.39 -13.40
CA ASP A 102 7.79 -2.57 -14.28
C ASP A 102 8.03 -1.19 -13.69
N CYS A 103 9.28 -0.73 -13.74
CA CYS A 103 9.67 0.56 -13.16
C CYS A 103 9.10 1.71 -13.99
N TRP A 104 8.36 2.61 -13.36
CA TRP A 104 7.78 3.79 -14.00
C TRP A 104 7.93 5.07 -13.16
N GLY A 105 8.62 5.03 -12.01
CA GLY A 105 8.97 6.21 -11.23
C GLY A 105 7.88 6.73 -10.29
N GLY A 106 6.83 5.95 -10.08
CA GLY A 106 5.71 6.25 -9.19
C GLY A 106 6.09 6.35 -7.71
N ALA A 107 5.30 7.08 -6.93
CA ALA A 107 5.52 7.19 -5.48
C ALA A 107 5.40 5.84 -4.76
N ASN A 108 4.58 4.92 -5.28
CA ASN A 108 4.44 3.53 -4.80
C ASN A 108 5.66 2.64 -5.11
N GLN A 109 6.59 3.10 -5.95
CA GLN A 109 7.86 2.42 -6.26
C GLN A 109 9.08 3.08 -5.62
N LYS A 110 8.86 4.20 -4.92
CA LYS A 110 9.90 4.98 -4.27
C LYS A 110 9.93 4.68 -2.79
N TRP A 111 11.13 4.48 -2.28
CA TRP A 111 11.41 4.09 -0.93
C TRP A 111 12.48 4.98 -0.32
N TYR A 112 12.53 5.05 0.99
CA TYR A 112 13.60 5.73 1.71
C TYR A 112 13.93 5.00 3.01
N TRP A 113 15.18 5.12 3.45
CA TRP A 113 15.63 4.60 4.73
C TRP A 113 15.25 5.55 5.86
N ASP A 114 14.77 5.00 6.96
CA ASP A 114 14.49 5.74 8.20
C ASP A 114 14.70 4.84 9.42
N ASN A 115 15.83 5.01 10.10
CA ASN A 115 16.18 4.31 11.34
C ASN A 115 16.03 2.76 11.22
N GLY A 116 16.58 2.20 10.13
CA GLY A 116 16.50 0.77 9.83
C GLY A 116 15.17 0.31 9.24
N ASN A 117 14.17 1.18 9.09
CA ASN A 117 13.00 0.88 8.29
C ASN A 117 13.25 1.25 6.82
N ILE A 118 12.67 0.49 5.90
CA ILE A 118 12.44 0.92 4.52
C ILE A 118 11.01 1.42 4.46
N ARG A 119 10.80 2.70 4.15
CA ARG A 119 9.48 3.34 4.13
C ARG A 119 9.07 3.71 2.72
N SER A 120 7.79 3.53 2.40
CA SER A 120 7.26 3.92 1.09
C SER A 120 7.08 5.43 1.02
N LEU A 121 7.47 6.05 -0.09
CA LEU A 121 7.19 7.47 -0.35
C LEU A 121 5.69 7.73 -0.55
N LEU A 122 4.91 6.72 -0.94
CA LEU A 122 3.47 6.83 -1.14
C LEU A 122 2.71 7.27 0.13
N ASN A 123 3.03 6.64 1.26
CA ASN A 123 2.24 6.76 2.48
C ASN A 123 3.04 6.73 3.78
N HIS A 124 4.38 6.66 3.69
CA HIS A 124 5.28 6.64 4.82
C HIS A 124 5.12 5.43 5.76
N LYS A 125 4.38 4.39 5.34
CA LYS A 125 4.33 3.10 6.06
C LYS A 125 5.65 2.34 5.89
N CYS A 126 5.85 1.33 6.71
CA CYS A 126 7.05 0.50 6.74
C CYS A 126 6.87 -0.77 5.89
N LEU A 127 7.94 -1.15 5.19
CA LEU A 127 8.08 -2.48 4.59
C LEU A 127 8.18 -3.51 5.72
N GLU A 128 7.29 -4.50 5.74
CA GLU A 128 7.11 -5.39 6.87
C GLU A 128 6.98 -6.85 6.42
N ILE A 129 7.63 -7.78 7.13
CA ILE A 129 7.24 -9.20 7.09
C ILE A 129 5.93 -9.35 7.85
N LEU A 130 4.85 -9.59 7.11
CA LEU A 130 3.50 -9.57 7.65
C LEU A 130 3.30 -10.66 8.71
N ARG A 131 2.55 -10.32 9.76
CA ARG A 131 2.14 -11.25 10.82
C ARG A 131 3.29 -11.91 11.59
N PHE A 132 4.50 -11.33 11.55
CA PHE A 132 5.69 -11.97 12.12
C PHE A 132 5.97 -13.38 11.58
N ASP A 133 5.50 -13.66 10.36
CA ASP A 133 5.68 -14.99 9.78
C ASP A 133 7.17 -15.27 9.55
N ASN A 134 7.69 -16.28 10.24
CA ASN A 134 9.10 -16.65 10.20
C ASN A 134 9.43 -17.70 9.13
N ASN A 135 8.45 -18.11 8.33
CA ASN A 135 8.65 -19.13 7.32
C ASN A 135 9.27 -18.58 6.04
N ASN A 136 9.94 -19.45 5.29
CA ASN A 136 10.30 -19.15 3.90
C ASN A 136 9.03 -18.97 3.07
N GLY A 137 8.99 -17.92 2.26
CA GLY A 137 7.80 -17.52 1.51
C GLY A 137 6.84 -16.62 2.30
N ALA A 138 7.18 -16.23 3.54
CA ALA A 138 6.41 -15.23 4.27
C ALA A 138 6.30 -13.93 3.45
N TRP A 139 5.09 -13.39 3.38
CA TRP A 139 4.80 -12.23 2.54
C TRP A 139 5.36 -10.96 3.16
N VAL A 140 5.90 -10.11 2.29
CA VAL A 140 6.25 -8.75 2.63
C VAL A 140 5.14 -7.82 2.15
N GLY A 141 4.77 -6.87 3.00
CA GLY A 141 3.72 -5.89 2.74
C GLY A 141 4.01 -4.54 3.40
N MET A 142 3.02 -3.66 3.37
CA MET A 142 3.07 -2.37 4.06
C MET A 142 2.30 -2.41 5.37
N TRP A 143 2.86 -1.81 6.41
CA TRP A 143 2.17 -1.60 7.67
C TRP A 143 2.60 -0.29 8.33
N ASP A 144 1.73 0.29 9.16
CA ASP A 144 2.10 1.44 9.98
C ASP A 144 3.37 1.17 10.77
N CYS A 145 4.30 2.12 10.79
CA CYS A 145 5.55 1.95 11.50
C CYS A 145 5.31 1.98 13.01
N TRP A 146 5.67 0.92 13.72
CA TRP A 146 5.54 0.81 15.17
C TRP A 146 6.83 0.33 15.86
N GLY A 147 7.88 0.04 15.08
CA GLY A 147 9.22 -0.25 15.60
C GLY A 147 9.53 -1.72 15.81
N GLY A 148 8.65 -2.63 15.40
CA GLY A 148 8.87 -4.07 15.46
C GLY A 148 10.08 -4.52 14.62
N ALA A 149 10.77 -5.57 15.08
CA ALA A 149 11.93 -6.11 14.36
C ALA A 149 11.60 -6.60 12.94
N ASN A 150 10.36 -7.02 12.69
CA ASN A 150 9.86 -7.45 11.37
C ASN A 150 9.67 -6.28 10.38
N GLN A 151 9.77 -5.03 10.84
CA GLN A 151 9.81 -3.81 10.02
C GLN A 151 11.23 -3.30 9.75
N LYS A 152 12.23 -3.94 10.36
CA LYS A 152 13.62 -3.52 10.32
C LYS A 152 14.38 -4.34 9.28
N TRP A 153 15.16 -3.63 8.48
CA TRP A 153 15.95 -4.17 7.40
C TRP A 153 17.36 -3.60 7.46
N TYR A 154 18.30 -4.35 6.90
CA TYR A 154 19.65 -3.88 6.68
C TYR A 154 20.17 -4.40 5.34
N GLN A 155 21.04 -3.61 4.72
CA GLN A 155 21.70 -4.02 3.50
C GLN A 155 22.93 -4.86 3.83
N PHE A 156 23.12 -5.97 3.11
CA PHE A 156 24.31 -6.81 3.17
C PHE A 156 24.72 -7.19 1.76
N GLY A 157 25.74 -6.50 1.23
CA GLY A 157 26.10 -6.58 -0.18
C GLY A 157 24.94 -6.10 -1.07
N ASP A 158 24.58 -6.92 -2.05
CA ASP A 158 23.42 -6.72 -2.94
C ASP A 158 22.11 -7.30 -2.37
N THR A 159 22.08 -7.76 -1.12
CA THR A 159 20.86 -8.29 -0.48
C THR A 159 20.28 -7.31 0.54
N LEU A 160 18.95 -7.31 0.69
CA LEU A 160 18.24 -6.70 1.81
C LEU A 160 17.80 -7.79 2.77
N ARG A 161 18.18 -7.69 4.04
CA ARG A 161 17.90 -8.72 5.05
C ARG A 161 17.07 -8.16 6.18
N SER A 162 16.15 -8.98 6.68
CA SER A 162 15.33 -8.61 7.83
C SER A 162 16.12 -8.72 9.13
N SER A 163 16.00 -7.72 10.00
CA SER A 163 16.56 -7.78 11.35
C SER A 163 15.78 -8.71 12.28
N PHE A 164 14.59 -9.20 11.88
CA PHE A 164 13.80 -10.15 12.65
C PHE A 164 14.35 -11.58 12.58
N ASN A 165 14.70 -12.03 11.37
CA ASN A 165 15.05 -13.44 11.13
C ASN A 165 16.23 -13.64 10.18
N HIS A 166 16.91 -12.56 9.78
CA HIS A 166 18.08 -12.56 8.89
C HIS A 166 17.85 -13.12 7.47
N LYS A 167 16.59 -13.38 7.11
CA LYS A 167 16.20 -13.81 5.77
C LYS A 167 16.29 -12.66 4.77
N CYS A 168 16.52 -13.00 3.51
CA CYS A 168 16.64 -12.07 2.41
C CYS A 168 15.26 -11.71 1.84
N LEU A 169 15.06 -10.43 1.51
CA LEU A 169 13.96 -9.98 0.66
C LEU A 169 14.09 -10.66 -0.71
N GLU A 170 13.03 -11.27 -1.19
CA GLU A 170 13.04 -12.13 -2.36
C GLU A 170 11.81 -11.89 -3.25
N LEU A 171 12.03 -11.93 -4.56
CA LEU A 171 10.97 -12.20 -5.54
C LEU A 171 10.58 -13.67 -5.46
N LEU A 172 9.38 -13.94 -4.93
CA LEU A 172 8.93 -15.30 -4.66
C LEU A 172 8.69 -16.10 -5.95
N SER A 173 8.99 -17.40 -5.87
CA SER A 173 8.74 -18.39 -6.92
C SER A 173 9.37 -18.06 -8.28
N PHE A 174 10.37 -17.16 -8.32
CA PHE A 174 10.99 -16.68 -9.56
C PHE A 174 9.96 -16.11 -10.55
N ASN A 175 8.81 -15.62 -10.05
CA ASN A 175 7.72 -15.18 -10.88
C ASN A 175 8.10 -13.87 -11.60
N ASN A 176 8.13 -13.89 -12.94
CA ASN A 176 8.55 -12.75 -13.74
C ASN A 176 7.40 -11.80 -14.13
N ASP A 177 6.18 -12.06 -13.68
CA ASP A 177 5.01 -11.26 -14.03
C ASP A 177 4.92 -9.98 -13.18
N ASN A 178 4.27 -8.97 -13.74
CA ASN A 178 3.84 -7.81 -12.95
C ASN A 178 2.84 -8.25 -11.88
N GLY A 179 3.06 -7.83 -10.63
CA GLY A 179 2.26 -8.25 -9.49
C GLY A 179 2.80 -9.50 -8.78
N ALA A 180 3.97 -10.00 -9.20
CA ALA A 180 4.68 -11.06 -8.49
C ALA A 180 5.00 -10.64 -7.05
N GLN A 181 4.69 -11.51 -6.09
CA GLN A 181 4.76 -11.19 -4.66
C GLN A 181 6.21 -11.09 -4.17
N ALA A 182 6.51 -10.01 -3.44
CA ALA A 182 7.73 -9.96 -2.63
C ALA A 182 7.52 -10.71 -1.31
N GLY A 183 8.56 -11.39 -0.84
CA GLY A 183 8.54 -12.11 0.42
C GLY A 183 9.93 -12.23 1.01
N VAL A 184 10.08 -13.11 2.00
CA VAL A 184 11.39 -13.46 2.55
C VAL A 184 11.71 -14.93 2.37
N TRP A 185 12.99 -15.22 2.18
CA TRP A 185 13.53 -16.56 2.12
C TRP A 185 14.92 -16.60 2.72
N ASP A 186 15.37 -17.78 3.15
CA ASP A 186 16.77 -17.97 3.53
C ASP A 186 17.71 -17.45 2.44
N CYS A 187 18.77 -16.75 2.84
CA CYS A 187 19.71 -16.21 1.86
C CYS A 187 20.52 -17.33 1.21
N TRP A 188 20.37 -17.52 -0.10
CA TRP A 188 21.07 -18.56 -0.87
C TRP A 188 21.83 -18.02 -2.09
N GLY A 189 21.78 -16.70 -2.31
CA GLY A 189 22.61 -16.00 -3.32
C GLY A 189 22.00 -15.93 -4.73
N GLY A 190 20.73 -16.32 -4.87
CA GLY A 190 19.96 -16.23 -6.10
C GLY A 190 19.79 -14.80 -6.61
N ALA A 191 19.67 -14.63 -7.93
CA ALA A 191 19.47 -13.31 -8.54
C ALA A 191 18.16 -12.65 -8.09
N ASN A 192 17.14 -13.44 -7.75
CA ASN A 192 15.85 -12.98 -7.24
C ASN A 192 15.91 -12.45 -5.80
N GLN A 193 17.05 -12.59 -5.10
CA GLN A 193 17.32 -12.02 -3.77
C GLN A 193 18.21 -10.77 -3.82
N ARG A 194 18.64 -10.35 -5.01
CA ARG A 194 19.54 -9.22 -5.21
C ARG A 194 18.74 -7.96 -5.53
N TRP A 195 19.18 -6.84 -4.99
CA TRP A 195 18.50 -5.55 -5.06
C TRP A 195 19.51 -4.43 -5.28
N THR A 196 19.15 -3.52 -6.18
CA THR A 196 19.89 -2.27 -6.45
C THR A 196 18.98 -1.09 -6.15
N SER A 197 19.55 -0.04 -5.55
CA SER A 197 18.87 1.19 -5.11
C SER A 197 19.44 2.41 -5.79
#